data_AF-A0A7G8TDE8-F1
#
_entry.id   AF-A0A7G8TDE8-F1
#
_cell.length_a   1.000
_cell.length_b   1.000
_cell.length_c   1.000
_cell.angle_alpha   90.00
_cell.angle_beta   90.00
_cell.angle_gamma   90.00
#
_symmetry.space_group_name_H-M   'P 1'
#
loop_
_entity.id
_entity.type
_entity.pdbx_description
1 polymer ?
#
loop_
_entity_poly.entity_id
_entity_poly.type
_entity_poly.pdbx_seq_one_letter_code
_entity_poly.pdbx_strand_id
1 'polypeptide(L)'
;MLMSLIGGYPAGARSVASLYEDGEISQKQAERMLGFCVNAGPSFVITAVGAGFLKSPQAGAILFAAQGIVFLLLGIGSGLTAKREAPKLGGKRAKAYGASQALITSAADAAHSTINMCCFVILFAALMNLIRMGCSDPARSAALSALLEVTGGCSDLARLGVPPWVFSAAIGWGGICVHFQVLSTLTELKINKARFVLSRFFQAVLSAAVSWGLMLLFPETEAVFCSFAGPVSGALSAAPPAAAALLVLCSALLLSIPRKGMEIAEKGCYNESIINRKTGGI
;
A
#
# COMPACT_ATOMS: atom_id res chain seq x y z
N MET A 1 4.05 4.89 11.38
CA MET A 1 4.48 3.47 11.44
C MET A 1 3.31 2.51 11.65
N LEU A 2 2.59 2.60 12.78
CA LEU A 2 1.44 1.72 13.10
C LEU A 2 0.38 1.69 11.99
N MET A 3 0.04 2.86 11.43
CA MET A 3 -0.95 2.96 10.34
C MET A 3 -0.54 2.19 9.08
N SER A 4 0.76 2.09 8.78
CA SER A 4 1.24 1.28 7.66
C SER A 4 1.26 -0.20 7.98
N LEU A 5 1.56 -0.59 9.22
CA LEU A 5 1.59 -2.00 9.64
C LEU A 5 0.19 -2.62 9.58
N ILE A 6 -0.84 -1.86 9.95
CA ILE A 6 -2.23 -2.31 9.95
C ILE A 6 -2.86 -2.15 8.57
N GLY A 7 -2.74 -0.96 7.96
CA GLY A 7 -3.45 -0.60 6.74
C GLY A 7 -2.75 -0.96 5.43
N GLY A 8 -1.54 -1.50 5.49
CA GLY A 8 -0.79 -1.93 4.31
C GLY A 8 -0.25 -0.78 3.46
N TYR A 9 0.08 -1.08 2.19
CA TYR A 9 0.79 -0.17 1.29
C TYR A 9 0.07 1.18 1.06
N PRO A 10 -1.23 1.21 0.70
CA PRO A 10 -1.87 2.47 0.34
C PRO A 10 -2.18 3.34 1.57
N ALA A 11 -2.57 2.72 2.70
CA ALA A 11 -2.81 3.44 3.95
C ALA A 11 -1.52 4.05 4.52
N GLY A 12 -0.38 3.34 4.41
CA GLY A 12 0.92 3.86 4.81
C GLY A 12 1.31 5.14 4.06
N ALA A 13 1.21 5.10 2.72
CA ALA A 13 1.49 6.26 1.87
C ALA A 13 0.53 7.44 2.13
N ARG A 14 -0.78 7.17 2.22
CA ARG A 14 -1.79 8.21 2.51
C ARG A 14 -1.58 8.86 3.88
N SER A 15 -1.19 8.07 4.89
CA SER A 15 -0.88 8.62 6.22
C SER A 15 0.29 9.60 6.17
N VAL A 16 1.34 9.30 5.42
CA VAL A 16 2.47 10.23 5.25
C VAL A 16 2.07 11.46 4.44
N ALA A 17 1.24 11.30 3.42
CA ALA A 17 0.69 12.41 2.65
C ALA A 17 -0.13 13.36 3.54
N SER A 18 -1.05 12.84 4.35
CA SER A 18 -1.87 13.63 5.28
C SER A 18 -1.02 14.43 6.25
N LEU A 19 -0.04 13.80 6.91
CA LEU A 19 0.86 14.51 7.83
C LEU A 19 1.63 15.66 7.16
N TYR A 20 1.96 15.52 5.87
CA TYR A 20 2.61 16.57 5.11
C TYR A 20 1.63 17.68 4.72
N GLU A 21 0.43 17.32 4.25
CA GLU A 21 -0.66 18.25 3.91
C GLU A 21 -1.10 19.10 5.12
N ASP A 22 -1.12 18.48 6.31
CA ASP A 22 -1.43 19.13 7.59
C ASP A 22 -0.27 20.01 8.11
N GLY A 23 0.92 19.92 7.50
CA GLY A 23 2.11 20.68 7.89
C GLY A 23 2.83 20.14 9.13
N GLU A 24 2.46 18.96 9.62
CA GLU A 24 3.07 18.28 10.78
C GLU A 24 4.49 17.77 10.47
N ILE A 25 4.75 17.43 9.21
CA ILE A 25 6.07 16.97 8.75
C ILE A 25 6.59 17.77 7.55
N SER A 26 7.90 17.96 7.49
CA SER A 26 8.57 18.55 6.32
C SER A 26 8.62 17.58 5.14
N GLN A 27 8.86 18.10 3.94
CA GLN A 27 9.03 17.29 2.72
C GLN A 27 10.12 16.23 2.87
N LYS A 28 11.27 16.57 3.48
CA LYS A 28 12.36 15.61 3.71
C LYS A 28 11.99 14.55 4.73
N GLN A 29 11.17 14.87 5.73
CA GLN A 29 10.66 13.88 6.68
C GLN A 29 9.67 12.95 5.98
N ALA A 30 8.76 13.49 5.16
CA ALA A 30 7.82 12.70 4.36
C ALA A 30 8.56 11.74 3.41
N GLU A 31 9.55 12.22 2.66
CA GLU A 31 10.38 11.36 1.78
C GLU A 31 11.06 10.22 2.53
N ARG A 32 11.64 10.50 3.70
CA ARG A 32 12.26 9.48 4.55
C ARG A 32 11.23 8.48 5.07
N MET A 33 10.11 8.97 5.56
CA MET A 33 9.02 8.14 6.08
C MET A 33 8.46 7.21 5.01
N LEU A 34 8.26 7.69 3.78
CA LEU A 34 7.81 6.85 2.66
C LEU A 34 8.77 5.71 2.33
N GLY A 35 10.07 5.90 2.59
CA GLY A 35 11.08 4.87 2.35
C GLY A 35 10.94 3.63 3.24
N PHE A 36 10.22 3.73 4.37
CA PHE A 36 9.95 2.60 5.25
C PHE A 36 8.45 2.39 5.53
N CYS A 37 7.62 3.44 5.62
CA CYS A 37 6.18 3.40 5.97
C CYS A 37 5.25 2.92 4.84
N VAL A 38 5.74 2.02 4.00
CA VAL A 38 4.99 1.38 2.93
C VAL A 38 5.30 -0.11 3.02
N ASN A 39 4.38 -0.88 3.60
CA ASN A 39 4.54 -2.32 3.80
C ASN A 39 3.23 -3.05 3.58
N ALA A 40 3.27 -4.36 3.33
CA ALA A 40 2.07 -5.18 3.26
C ALA A 40 1.38 -5.28 4.63
N GLY A 41 0.05 -5.28 4.60
CA GLY A 41 -0.76 -5.52 5.79
C GLY A 41 -0.83 -7.01 6.17
N PRO A 42 -1.19 -7.32 7.43
CA PRO A 42 -1.26 -8.68 7.94
C PRO A 42 -2.27 -9.55 7.18
N SER A 43 -3.37 -8.96 6.70
CA SER A 43 -4.38 -9.67 5.89
C SER A 43 -3.79 -10.23 4.61
N PHE A 44 -2.89 -9.51 3.95
CA PHE A 44 -2.23 -9.99 2.75
C PHE A 44 -1.16 -11.05 3.09
N VAL A 45 -0.27 -10.75 4.03
CA VAL A 45 0.90 -11.61 4.29
C VAL A 45 0.52 -12.92 5.00
N ILE A 46 -0.31 -12.85 6.04
CA ILE A 46 -0.65 -14.02 6.84
C ILE A 46 -1.73 -14.85 6.13
N THR A 47 -2.79 -14.19 5.65
CA THR A 47 -3.95 -14.91 5.08
C THR A 47 -3.72 -15.27 3.62
N ALA A 48 -3.49 -14.30 2.72
CA ALA A 48 -3.39 -14.59 1.30
C ALA A 48 -2.10 -15.36 0.96
N VAL A 49 -0.95 -14.87 1.44
CA VAL A 49 0.35 -15.51 1.15
C VAL A 49 0.58 -16.74 2.02
N GLY A 50 0.49 -16.64 3.35
CA GLY A 50 0.71 -17.75 4.27
C GLY A 50 -0.32 -18.88 4.12
N ALA A 51 -1.55 -18.64 4.59
CA ALA A 51 -2.59 -19.67 4.57
C ALA A 51 -3.07 -20.02 3.14
N GLY A 52 -3.14 -19.03 2.24
CA GLY A 52 -3.68 -19.19 0.89
C GLY A 52 -2.69 -19.88 -0.06
N PHE A 53 -1.55 -19.26 -0.32
CA PHE A 53 -0.58 -19.71 -1.31
C PHE A 53 0.44 -20.72 -0.76
N LEU A 54 1.02 -20.46 0.41
CA LEU A 54 2.00 -21.34 1.06
C LEU A 54 1.36 -22.50 1.82
N LYS A 55 0.03 -22.47 2.03
CA LYS A 55 -0.70 -23.44 2.85
C LYS A 55 -0.18 -23.56 4.29
N SER A 56 0.54 -22.54 4.76
CA SER A 56 1.11 -22.46 6.11
C SER A 56 0.85 -21.08 6.72
N PRO A 57 -0.10 -20.97 7.66
CA PRO A 57 -0.30 -19.74 8.42
C PRO A 57 0.94 -19.34 9.24
N GLN A 58 1.72 -20.33 9.69
CA GLN A 58 2.99 -20.11 10.39
C GLN A 58 4.01 -19.42 9.48
N ALA A 59 4.17 -19.89 8.23
CA ALA A 59 5.01 -19.23 7.25
C ALA A 59 4.57 -17.78 7.03
N GLY A 60 3.26 -17.55 6.90
CA GLY A 60 2.69 -16.21 6.79
C GLY A 60 3.04 -15.30 7.97
N ALA A 61 2.97 -15.83 9.20
CA ALA A 61 3.33 -15.09 10.41
C ALA A 61 4.84 -14.76 10.45
N ILE A 62 5.71 -15.71 10.08
CA ILE A 62 7.15 -15.50 10.00
C ILE A 62 7.47 -14.41 8.95
N LEU A 63 6.86 -14.48 7.77
CA LEU A 63 7.02 -13.47 6.72
C LEU A 63 6.58 -12.10 7.20
N PHE A 64 5.44 -12.00 7.88
CA PHE A 64 4.96 -10.73 8.43
C PHE A 64 5.89 -10.17 9.51
N ALA A 65 6.38 -11.02 10.41
CA ALA A 65 7.37 -10.65 11.42
C ALA A 65 8.67 -10.14 10.78
N ALA A 66 9.17 -10.82 9.74
CA ALA A 66 10.36 -10.40 9.01
C ALA A 66 10.20 -8.99 8.43
N GLN A 67 9.07 -8.70 7.77
CA GLN A 67 8.79 -7.37 7.25
C GLN A 67 8.70 -6.32 8.36
N GLY A 68 8.06 -6.66 9.49
CA GLY A 68 7.96 -5.78 10.66
C GLY A 68 9.33 -5.43 11.26
N ILE A 69 10.22 -6.42 11.38
CA ILE A 69 11.59 -6.23 11.88
C ILE A 69 12.37 -5.31 10.94
N VAL A 70 12.38 -5.59 9.63
CA VAL A 70 13.11 -4.77 8.65
C VAL A 70 12.59 -3.34 8.62
N PHE A 71 11.28 -3.17 8.69
CA PHE A 71 10.64 -1.88 8.79
C PHE A 71 11.10 -1.08 10.02
N LEU A 72 11.17 -1.72 11.19
CA LEU A 72 11.67 -1.09 12.42
C LEU A 72 13.15 -0.74 12.29
N LEU A 73 13.97 -1.64 11.75
CA LEU A 73 15.40 -1.41 11.53
C LEU A 73 15.66 -0.22 10.60
N LEU A 74 14.97 -0.17 9.46
CA LEU A 74 15.06 0.94 8.51
C LEU A 74 14.55 2.25 9.12
N GLY A 75 13.47 2.19 9.89
CA GLY A 75 12.90 3.35 10.57
C GLY A 75 13.84 3.93 11.65
N ILE A 76 14.41 3.07 12.51
CA ILE A 76 15.39 3.48 13.52
C ILE A 76 16.66 4.00 12.85
N GLY A 77 17.19 3.30 11.83
CA GLY A 77 18.37 3.75 11.09
C GLY A 77 18.17 5.11 10.40
N SER A 78 17.00 5.33 9.80
CA SER A 78 16.61 6.62 9.22
C SER A 78 16.45 7.70 10.29
N GLY A 79 15.95 7.35 11.48
CA GLY A 79 15.82 8.25 12.62
C GLY A 79 17.15 8.65 13.26
N LEU A 80 18.14 7.75 13.32
CA LEU A 80 19.47 8.03 13.86
C LEU A 80 20.33 8.87 12.93
N THR A 81 20.18 8.70 11.61
CA THR A 81 20.89 9.47 10.58
C THR A 81 20.20 10.81 10.28
N ALA A 82 18.98 11.00 10.77
CA ALA A 82 18.23 12.22 10.61
C ALA A 82 18.87 13.39 11.37
N LYS A 83 19.27 14.43 10.64
CA LYS A 83 19.40 15.75 11.27
C LYS A 83 18.02 16.15 11.82
N ARG A 84 17.97 16.54 13.10
CA ARG A 84 16.76 17.14 13.71
C ARG A 84 16.44 18.41 12.94
N GLU A 85 15.42 18.34 12.11
CA GLU A 85 14.83 19.52 11.47
C GLU A 85 13.73 20.02 12.40
N ALA A 86 13.74 21.32 12.69
CA ALA A 86 12.66 21.95 13.43
C ALA A 86 11.35 21.70 12.66
N PRO A 87 10.25 21.34 13.35
CA PRO A 87 8.94 21.33 12.72
C PRO A 87 8.71 22.66 12.00
N LYS A 88 8.09 22.64 10.82
CA LYS A 88 7.63 23.90 10.24
C LYS A 88 6.57 24.45 11.17
N LEU A 89 6.89 25.51 11.94
CA LEU A 89 5.89 26.26 12.69
C LEU A 89 4.91 26.86 11.67
N GLY A 90 3.75 26.22 11.52
CA GLY A 90 2.76 26.62 10.52
C GLY A 90 1.72 25.56 10.16
N GLY A 91 1.69 24.41 10.85
CA GLY A 91 0.62 23.43 10.69
C GLY A 91 -0.75 24.09 10.89
N LYS A 92 -1.65 23.89 9.93
CA LYS A 92 -3.05 24.31 10.11
C LYS A 92 -3.55 23.55 11.33
N ARG A 93 -4.04 24.26 12.35
CA ARG A 93 -4.61 23.63 13.56
C ARG A 93 -5.57 22.53 13.11
N ALA A 94 -5.33 21.29 13.55
CA ALA A 94 -6.14 20.13 13.18
C ALA A 94 -7.62 20.51 13.28
N LYS A 95 -8.33 20.49 12.14
CA LYS A 95 -9.72 20.93 12.09
C LYS A 95 -10.50 20.00 13.00
N ALA A 96 -11.17 20.54 14.03
CA ALA A 96 -11.93 19.74 14.97
C ALA A 96 -13.17 19.19 14.25
N TYR A 97 -13.07 17.98 13.70
CA TYR A 97 -14.20 17.30 13.08
C TYR A 97 -15.14 16.78 14.16
N GLY A 98 -16.45 16.97 13.97
CA GLY A 98 -17.44 16.20 14.72
C GLY A 98 -17.30 14.70 14.41
N ALA A 99 -17.67 13.83 15.35
CA ALA A 99 -17.51 12.37 15.22
C ALA A 99 -18.09 11.83 13.89
N SER A 100 -19.28 12.31 13.49
CA SER A 100 -19.91 11.92 12.22
C SER A 100 -19.10 12.35 11.00
N GLN A 101 -18.49 13.53 11.03
CA GLN A 101 -17.71 14.04 9.90
C GLN A 101 -16.34 13.38 9.80
N ALA A 102 -15.72 13.05 10.94
CA ALA A 102 -14.50 12.23 10.98
C ALA A 102 -14.77 10.84 10.40
N LEU A 103 -15.90 10.22 10.75
CA LEU A 103 -16.32 8.91 10.21
C LEU A 103 -16.52 8.98 8.69
N ILE A 104 -17.30 9.95 8.19
CA ILE A 104 -17.60 10.10 6.76
C ILE A 104 -16.32 10.35 5.96
N THR A 105 -15.44 11.23 6.45
CA THR A 105 -14.19 11.57 5.77
C THR A 105 -13.25 10.37 5.74
N SER A 106 -13.08 9.67 6.87
CA SER A 106 -12.25 8.46 6.94
C SER A 106 -12.78 7.33 6.06
N ALA A 107 -14.10 7.15 6.00
CA ALA A 107 -14.74 6.16 5.13
C ALA A 107 -14.53 6.50 3.65
N ALA A 108 -14.65 7.77 3.27
CA ALA A 108 -14.40 8.22 1.90
C ALA A 108 -12.92 8.05 1.50
N ASP A 109 -11.98 8.43 2.37
CA ASP A 109 -10.54 8.21 2.15
C ASP A 109 -10.21 6.72 2.02
N ALA A 110 -10.80 5.87 2.86
CA ALA A 110 -10.64 4.41 2.78
C ALA A 110 -11.20 3.84 1.47
N ALA A 111 -12.37 4.29 1.05
CA ALA A 111 -12.98 3.88 -0.22
C ALA A 111 -12.07 4.28 -1.40
N HIS A 112 -11.59 5.53 -1.42
CA HIS A 112 -10.68 6.01 -2.45
C HIS A 112 -9.37 5.21 -2.51
N SER A 113 -8.76 4.94 -1.35
CA SER A 113 -7.57 4.10 -1.22
C SER A 113 -7.80 2.68 -1.75
N THR A 114 -8.97 2.10 -1.44
CA THR A 114 -9.34 0.73 -1.88
C THR A 114 -9.55 0.68 -3.39
N ILE A 115 -10.27 1.65 -3.96
CA ILE A 115 -10.51 1.74 -5.40
C ILE A 115 -9.17 1.86 -6.15
N ASN A 116 -8.27 2.74 -5.68
CA ASN A 116 -6.93 2.88 -6.27
C ASN A 116 -6.16 1.56 -6.24
N MET A 117 -6.14 0.86 -5.09
CA MET A 117 -5.49 -0.44 -4.98
C MET A 117 -6.08 -1.44 -5.99
N CYS A 118 -7.41 -1.57 -6.05
CA CYS A 118 -8.10 -2.47 -6.98
C CYS A 118 -7.77 -2.15 -8.44
N CYS A 119 -7.86 -0.88 -8.84
CA CYS A 119 -7.57 -0.48 -10.22
C CYS A 119 -6.14 -0.80 -10.64
N PHE A 120 -5.14 -0.50 -9.80
CA PHE A 120 -3.76 -0.83 -10.13
C PHE A 120 -3.50 -2.35 -10.13
N VAL A 121 -4.01 -3.10 -9.14
CA VAL A 121 -3.87 -4.57 -9.12
C VAL A 121 -4.47 -5.19 -10.38
N ILE A 122 -5.67 -4.76 -10.77
CA ILE A 122 -6.35 -5.23 -11.98
C ILE A 122 -5.58 -4.83 -13.26
N LEU A 123 -5.10 -3.58 -13.33
CA LEU A 123 -4.33 -3.06 -14.45
C LEU A 123 -3.05 -3.89 -14.67
N PHE A 124 -2.27 -4.13 -13.62
CA PHE A 124 -1.04 -4.90 -13.73
C PHE A 124 -1.29 -6.40 -13.93
N ALA A 125 -2.38 -6.96 -13.41
CA ALA A 125 -2.79 -8.33 -13.71
C ALA A 125 -3.14 -8.50 -15.20
N ALA A 126 -3.89 -7.56 -15.78
CA ALA A 126 -4.20 -7.55 -17.21
C ALA A 126 -2.95 -7.38 -18.08
N LEU A 127 -2.03 -6.49 -17.68
CA LEU A 127 -0.74 -6.30 -18.34
C LEU A 127 0.09 -7.59 -18.32
N MET A 128 0.13 -8.30 -17.19
CA MET A 128 0.83 -9.58 -17.09
C MET A 128 0.27 -10.63 -18.05
N ASN A 129 -1.04 -10.69 -18.24
CA ASN A 129 -1.66 -11.62 -19.21
C ASN A 129 -1.18 -11.34 -20.64
N LEU A 130 -0.99 -10.07 -21.01
CA LEU A 130 -0.45 -9.70 -22.32
C LEU A 130 1.03 -10.11 -22.44
N ILE A 131 1.85 -9.87 -21.42
CA ILE A 131 3.28 -10.21 -21.46
C ILE A 131 3.49 -11.73 -21.55
N ARG A 132 2.62 -12.53 -20.93
CA ARG A 132 2.66 -14.00 -21.03
C ARG A 132 2.51 -14.53 -22.45
N MET A 133 1.90 -13.76 -23.37
CA MET A 133 1.86 -14.14 -24.79
C MET A 133 3.26 -14.21 -25.41
N GLY A 134 4.22 -13.43 -24.90
CA GLY A 134 5.61 -13.40 -25.39
C GLY A 134 6.63 -14.11 -24.49
N CYS A 135 6.27 -14.51 -23.27
CA CYS A 135 7.16 -15.17 -22.32
C CYS A 135 6.58 -16.52 -21.88
N SER A 136 7.08 -17.59 -22.50
CA SER A 136 6.59 -18.97 -22.28
C SER A 136 7.24 -19.69 -21.10
N ASP A 137 8.36 -19.20 -20.58
CA ASP A 137 9.09 -19.85 -19.49
C ASP A 137 8.43 -19.55 -18.12
N PRO A 138 7.99 -20.57 -17.37
CA PRO A 138 7.31 -20.42 -16.08
C PRO A 138 8.14 -19.63 -15.05
N ALA A 139 9.45 -19.85 -14.97
CA ALA A 139 10.29 -19.19 -13.97
C ALA A 139 10.42 -17.68 -14.24
N ARG A 140 10.67 -17.32 -15.50
CA ARG A 140 10.71 -15.91 -15.93
C ARG A 140 9.36 -15.24 -15.79
N SER A 141 8.28 -15.95 -16.11
CA SER A 141 6.91 -15.45 -15.99
C SER A 141 6.54 -15.12 -14.54
N ALA A 142 6.89 -16.00 -13.59
CA ALA A 142 6.67 -15.79 -12.16
C ALA A 142 7.55 -14.67 -11.57
N ALA A 143 8.81 -14.59 -11.98
CA ALA A 143 9.69 -13.49 -11.57
C ALA A 143 9.14 -12.14 -12.05
N LEU A 144 8.70 -12.08 -13.31
CA LEU A 144 8.13 -10.86 -13.89
C LEU A 144 6.78 -10.49 -13.25
N SER A 145 5.93 -11.48 -12.96
CA SER A 145 4.68 -11.23 -12.25
C SER A 145 4.94 -10.67 -10.85
N ALA A 146 5.88 -11.24 -10.09
CA ALA A 146 6.28 -10.71 -8.77
C ALA A 146 6.92 -9.31 -8.84
N LEU A 147 7.64 -8.98 -9.91
CA LEU A 147 8.20 -7.65 -10.13
C LEU A 147 7.15 -6.61 -10.51
N LEU A 148 6.08 -7.00 -11.21
CA LEU A 148 5.01 -6.10 -11.65
C LEU A 148 3.89 -5.98 -10.61
N GLU A 149 3.40 -7.09 -10.08
CA GLU A 149 2.26 -7.15 -9.17
C GLU A 149 2.43 -8.27 -8.14
N VAL A 150 2.57 -7.88 -6.87
CA VAL A 150 2.93 -8.82 -5.78
C VAL A 150 1.88 -9.89 -5.51
N THR A 151 0.59 -9.63 -5.73
CA THR A 151 -0.50 -10.57 -5.40
C THR A 151 -0.48 -11.79 -6.32
N GLY A 152 -0.53 -11.56 -7.65
CA GLY A 152 -0.37 -12.58 -8.67
C GLY A 152 1.04 -13.16 -8.70
N GLY A 153 2.04 -12.33 -8.41
CA GLY A 153 3.43 -12.75 -8.22
C GLY A 153 3.59 -13.86 -7.19
N CYS A 154 3.10 -13.63 -5.97
CA CYS A 154 3.13 -14.65 -4.91
C CYS A 154 2.37 -15.93 -5.31
N SER A 155 1.25 -15.80 -6.02
CA SER A 155 0.50 -16.97 -6.53
C SER A 155 1.34 -17.80 -7.52
N ASP A 156 2.05 -17.16 -8.45
CA ASP A 156 2.91 -17.86 -9.40
C ASP A 156 4.17 -18.46 -8.74
N LEU A 157 4.77 -17.72 -7.81
CA LEU A 157 5.91 -18.21 -7.02
C LEU A 157 5.55 -19.47 -6.23
N ALA A 158 4.33 -19.53 -5.67
CA ALA A 158 3.84 -20.73 -4.99
C ALA A 158 3.66 -21.92 -5.94
N ARG A 159 3.22 -21.71 -7.18
CA ARG A 159 3.13 -22.77 -8.19
C ARG A 159 4.49 -23.34 -8.57
N LEU A 160 5.56 -22.54 -8.48
CA LEU A 160 6.92 -22.99 -8.70
C LEU A 160 7.56 -23.67 -7.48
N GLY A 161 6.90 -23.62 -6.31
CA GLY A 161 7.44 -24.19 -5.08
C GLY A 161 8.72 -23.50 -4.59
N VAL A 162 8.86 -22.19 -4.87
CA VAL A 162 10.05 -21.45 -4.41
C VAL A 162 10.06 -21.34 -2.89
N PRO A 163 11.24 -21.24 -2.26
CA PRO A 163 11.33 -21.14 -0.82
C PRO A 163 10.73 -19.82 -0.30
N PRO A 164 10.16 -19.81 0.93
CA PRO A 164 9.33 -18.69 1.37
C PRO A 164 10.06 -17.35 1.58
N TRP A 165 11.38 -17.33 1.74
CA TRP A 165 12.16 -16.07 1.73
C TRP A 165 12.05 -15.30 0.40
N VAL A 166 11.76 -15.97 -0.72
CA VAL A 166 11.52 -15.31 -2.03
C VAL A 166 10.21 -14.51 -1.99
N PHE A 167 9.19 -15.02 -1.30
CA PHE A 167 7.95 -14.29 -1.06
C PHE A 167 8.21 -13.06 -0.20
N SER A 168 9.08 -13.19 0.81
CA SER A 168 9.51 -12.03 1.61
C SER A 168 10.19 -10.96 0.76
N ALA A 169 11.02 -11.36 -0.21
CA ALA A 169 11.61 -10.44 -1.19
C ALA A 169 10.52 -9.76 -2.05
N ALA A 170 9.59 -10.55 -2.60
CA ALA A 170 8.50 -10.04 -3.44
C ALA A 170 7.58 -9.06 -2.68
N ILE A 171 7.27 -9.36 -1.41
CA ILE A 171 6.50 -8.46 -0.52
C ILE A 171 7.32 -7.21 -0.20
N GLY A 172 8.60 -7.35 0.15
CA GLY A 172 9.47 -6.21 0.42
C GLY A 172 9.64 -5.30 -0.80
N TRP A 173 9.57 -5.84 -2.02
CA TRP A 173 9.54 -5.07 -3.28
C TRP A 173 8.15 -4.47 -3.54
N GLY A 174 7.08 -5.24 -3.36
CA GLY A 174 5.68 -4.88 -3.55
C GLY A 174 5.21 -4.80 -5.01
N GLY A 175 6.13 -4.86 -5.98
CA GLY A 175 5.82 -4.74 -7.39
C GLY A 175 5.79 -3.29 -7.89
N ILE A 176 5.95 -3.07 -9.20
CA ILE A 176 5.78 -1.76 -9.84
C ILE A 176 4.36 -1.23 -9.59
N CYS A 177 3.37 -2.13 -9.47
CA CYS A 177 2.00 -1.84 -9.04
C CYS A 177 1.94 -1.01 -7.76
N VAL A 178 2.60 -1.45 -6.68
CA VAL A 178 2.63 -0.70 -5.41
C VAL A 178 3.36 0.63 -5.56
N HIS A 179 4.42 0.70 -6.36
CA HIS A 179 5.09 1.97 -6.63
C HIS A 179 4.12 2.98 -7.26
N PHE A 180 3.32 2.54 -8.24
CA PHE A 180 2.33 3.42 -8.89
C PHE A 180 1.19 3.80 -7.95
N GLN A 181 0.72 2.86 -7.12
CA GLN A 181 -0.27 3.15 -6.06
C GLN A 181 0.22 4.27 -5.13
N VAL A 182 1.45 4.16 -4.64
CA VAL A 182 2.05 5.16 -3.76
C VAL A 182 2.26 6.49 -4.48
N LEU A 183 2.86 6.48 -5.67
CA LEU A 183 3.08 7.70 -6.46
C LEU A 183 1.77 8.42 -6.82
N SER A 184 0.68 7.69 -7.04
CA SER A 184 -0.64 8.27 -7.33
C SER A 184 -1.26 9.00 -6.14
N THR A 185 -0.88 8.63 -4.92
CA THR A 185 -1.39 9.22 -3.67
C THR A 185 -0.57 10.43 -3.24
N LEU A 186 0.65 10.61 -3.79
CA LEU A 186 1.62 11.62 -3.36
C LEU A 186 1.70 12.81 -4.32
N THR A 187 0.60 13.20 -4.97
CA THR A 187 0.62 14.24 -6.03
C THR A 187 1.17 15.59 -5.58
N GLU A 188 0.95 15.97 -4.32
CA GLU A 188 1.44 17.23 -3.73
C GLU A 188 2.88 17.14 -3.20
N LEU A 189 3.41 15.92 -3.05
CA LEU A 189 4.74 15.65 -2.49
C LEU A 189 5.76 15.50 -3.62
N LYS A 190 6.72 16.44 -3.70
CA LYS A 190 7.87 16.32 -4.59
C LYS A 190 8.84 15.28 -4.04
N ILE A 191 8.62 14.01 -4.38
CA ILE A 191 9.48 12.90 -3.94
C ILE A 191 10.56 12.57 -4.95
N ASN A 192 11.77 12.31 -4.46
CA ASN A 192 12.80 11.66 -5.26
C ASN A 192 12.44 10.18 -5.50
N LYS A 193 11.86 9.90 -6.66
CA LYS A 193 11.41 8.56 -7.09
C LYS A 193 12.52 7.51 -7.02
N ALA A 194 13.75 7.86 -7.38
CA ALA A 194 14.87 6.92 -7.38
C ALA A 194 15.24 6.49 -5.95
N ARG A 195 15.24 7.43 -4.99
CA ARG A 195 15.48 7.10 -3.58
C ARG A 195 14.39 6.19 -3.01
N PHE A 196 13.13 6.43 -3.39
CA PHE A 196 12.00 5.60 -2.97
C PHE A 196 12.10 4.16 -3.54
N VAL A 197 12.40 4.01 -4.83
CA VAL A 197 12.59 2.68 -5.43
C VAL A 197 13.77 1.96 -4.78
N LEU A 198 14.86 2.68 -4.52
CA LEU A 198 16.05 2.11 -3.89
C LEU A 198 15.78 1.66 -2.45
N SER A 199 15.03 2.43 -1.66
CA SER A 199 14.64 2.01 -0.30
C SER A 199 13.77 0.76 -0.31
N ARG A 200 12.86 0.63 -1.29
CA ARG A 200 12.04 -0.57 -1.48
C ARG A 200 12.88 -1.78 -1.91
N PHE A 201 13.88 -1.57 -2.77
CA PHE A 201 14.84 -2.63 -3.11
C PHE A 201 15.63 -3.10 -1.87
N PHE A 202 16.15 -2.17 -1.06
CA PHE A 202 16.82 -2.54 0.19
C PHE A 202 15.89 -3.28 1.15
N GLN A 203 14.63 -2.84 1.26
CA GLN A 203 13.62 -3.53 2.06
C GLN A 203 13.38 -4.96 1.54
N ALA A 204 13.31 -5.19 0.23
CA ALA A 204 13.18 -6.53 -0.35
C ALA A 204 14.34 -7.45 0.06
N VAL A 205 15.58 -6.97 -0.09
CA VAL A 205 16.78 -7.75 0.23
C VAL A 205 16.86 -8.05 1.73
N LEU A 206 16.66 -7.03 2.57
CA LEU A 206 16.67 -7.19 4.03
C LEU A 206 15.56 -8.13 4.50
N SER A 207 14.35 -8.00 3.96
CA SER A 207 13.21 -8.86 4.36
C SER A 207 13.42 -10.32 3.95
N ALA A 208 14.07 -10.57 2.81
CA ALA A 208 14.48 -11.91 2.42
C ALA A 208 15.51 -12.49 3.40
N ALA A 209 16.55 -11.72 3.74
CA ALA A 209 17.60 -12.16 4.66
C ALA A 209 17.07 -12.43 6.07
N VAL A 210 16.25 -11.53 6.62
CA VAL A 210 15.63 -11.71 7.94
C VAL A 210 14.66 -12.89 7.93
N SER A 211 13.84 -13.04 6.88
CA SER A 211 12.94 -14.20 6.75
C SER A 211 13.71 -15.51 6.69
N TRP A 212 14.80 -15.57 5.92
CA TRP A 212 15.67 -16.75 5.88
C TRP A 212 16.20 -17.07 7.28
N GLY A 213 16.73 -16.08 7.99
CA GLY A 213 17.24 -16.26 9.35
C GLY A 213 16.16 -16.74 10.33
N LEU A 214 14.96 -16.17 10.27
CA LEU A 214 13.84 -16.61 11.12
C LEU A 214 13.39 -18.04 10.83
N MET A 215 13.41 -18.47 9.57
CA MET A 215 13.06 -19.86 9.19
C MET A 215 14.09 -20.87 9.70
N LEU A 216 15.35 -20.48 9.85
CA LEU A 216 16.36 -21.33 10.50
C LEU A 216 16.13 -21.46 12.00
N LEU A 217 15.63 -20.41 12.64
CA LEU A 217 15.35 -20.38 14.08
C LEU A 217 14.01 -21.04 14.45
N PHE A 218 13.03 -20.97 13.54
CA PHE A 218 11.70 -21.53 13.70
C PHE A 218 11.37 -22.40 12.48
N PRO A 219 11.85 -23.66 12.44
CA PRO A 219 11.50 -24.58 11.37
C PRO A 219 9.99 -24.72 11.24
N GLU A 220 9.48 -24.72 10.01
CA GLU A 220 8.06 -24.98 9.72
C GLU A 220 7.68 -26.34 10.33
N THR A 221 6.81 -26.32 11.32
CA THR A 221 6.15 -27.52 11.82
C THR A 221 4.96 -27.80 10.92
N GLU A 222 4.93 -28.98 10.28
CA GLU A 222 3.79 -29.46 9.49
C GLU A 222 2.47 -29.20 10.24
N ALA A 223 1.57 -28.43 9.63
CA ALA A 223 0.29 -28.11 10.23
C ALA A 223 -0.63 -29.34 10.18
N VAL A 224 -0.82 -30.01 11.31
CA VAL A 224 -1.67 -31.22 11.48
C VAL A 224 -3.17 -30.95 11.24
N PHE A 225 -3.59 -29.68 11.13
CA PHE A 225 -4.97 -29.30 10.85
C PHE A 225 -5.04 -28.03 9.99
N CYS A 226 -5.67 -28.11 8.82
CA CYS A 226 -5.92 -26.96 7.95
C CYS A 226 -7.41 -26.88 7.59
N SER A 227 -8.16 -25.97 8.21
CA SER A 227 -9.61 -25.78 7.97
C SER A 227 -9.94 -24.84 6.80
N PHE A 228 -8.96 -24.35 6.04
CA PHE A 228 -9.20 -23.46 4.90
C PHE A 228 -9.25 -24.26 3.58
N ALA A 229 -10.42 -24.83 3.30
CA ALA A 229 -10.70 -25.53 2.05
C ALA A 229 -11.29 -24.57 1.01
N GLY A 230 -10.43 -24.06 0.12
CA GLY A 230 -10.87 -23.36 -1.09
C GLY A 230 -9.70 -22.81 -1.91
N PRO A 231 -9.63 -23.07 -3.23
CA PRO A 231 -8.64 -22.41 -4.08
C PRO A 231 -8.98 -20.93 -4.22
N VAL A 232 -8.11 -20.04 -3.72
CA VAL A 232 -8.17 -18.60 -4.00
C VAL A 232 -7.55 -18.36 -5.38
N SER A 233 -8.27 -18.74 -6.43
CA SER A 233 -7.91 -18.43 -7.82
C SER A 233 -8.83 -17.32 -8.35
N GLY A 234 -8.34 -16.08 -8.33
CA GLY A 234 -8.98 -14.99 -9.07
C GLY A 234 -8.61 -15.08 -10.54
N ALA A 235 -9.36 -15.85 -11.33
CA ALA A 235 -9.20 -15.85 -12.78
C ALA A 235 -9.91 -14.61 -13.37
N LEU A 236 -9.15 -13.61 -13.82
CA LEU A 236 -9.68 -12.56 -14.69
C LEU A 236 -9.75 -13.07 -16.14
N SER A 237 -10.71 -12.54 -16.91
CA SER A 237 -11.00 -12.93 -18.29
C SER A 237 -9.72 -13.01 -19.14
N ALA A 238 -9.43 -14.22 -19.65
CA ALA A 238 -8.21 -14.56 -20.37
C ALA A 238 -8.23 -14.12 -21.85
N ALA A 239 -9.30 -13.47 -22.32
CA ALA A 239 -9.40 -13.04 -23.71
C ALA A 239 -8.62 -11.72 -23.93
N PRO A 240 -7.72 -11.62 -24.93
CA PRO A 240 -6.95 -10.39 -25.19
C PRO A 240 -7.79 -9.10 -25.36
N PRO A 241 -8.96 -9.13 -26.03
CA PRO A 241 -9.83 -7.95 -26.11
C PRO A 241 -10.40 -7.54 -24.74
N ALA A 242 -10.70 -8.51 -23.88
CA ALA A 242 -11.20 -8.24 -22.53
C ALA A 242 -10.11 -7.62 -21.66
N ALA A 243 -8.86 -8.10 -21.75
CA ALA A 243 -7.72 -7.49 -21.08
C ALA A 243 -7.50 -6.03 -21.54
N ALA A 244 -7.55 -5.77 -22.85
CA ALA A 244 -7.42 -4.42 -23.41
C ALA A 244 -8.54 -3.47 -22.91
N ALA A 245 -9.79 -3.93 -22.92
CA ALA A 245 -10.92 -3.15 -22.39
C ALA A 245 -10.74 -2.84 -20.89
N LEU A 246 -10.28 -3.82 -20.11
CA LEU A 246 -10.03 -3.65 -18.68
C LEU A 246 -8.94 -2.63 -18.40
N LEU A 247 -7.87 -2.62 -19.21
CA LEU A 247 -6.78 -1.63 -19.12
C LEU A 247 -7.31 -0.22 -19.38
N VAL A 248 -8.13 -0.04 -20.41
CA VAL A 248 -8.75 1.26 -20.74
C VAL A 248 -9.68 1.72 -19.62
N LEU A 249 -10.54 0.83 -19.10
CA LEU A 249 -11.47 1.17 -18.02
C LEU A 249 -10.74 1.52 -16.72
N CYS A 250 -9.72 0.76 -16.32
CA CYS A 250 -8.93 1.07 -15.12
C CYS A 250 -8.18 2.39 -15.28
N SER A 251 -7.61 2.64 -16.47
CA SER A 251 -6.92 3.91 -16.76
C SER A 251 -7.88 5.09 -16.74
N ALA A 252 -9.06 4.96 -17.33
CA ALA A 252 -10.10 5.98 -17.31
C ALA A 252 -10.58 6.26 -15.87
N LEU A 253 -10.76 5.21 -15.05
CA LEU A 253 -11.17 5.36 -13.66
C LEU A 253 -10.11 6.09 -12.84
N LEU A 254 -8.83 5.70 -12.95
CA LEU A 254 -7.71 6.38 -12.30
C LEU A 254 -7.56 7.85 -12.72
N LEU A 255 -7.94 8.20 -13.95
CA LEU A 255 -7.96 9.59 -14.44
C LEU A 255 -9.21 10.37 -14.01
N SER A 256 -10.34 9.69 -13.82
CA SER A 256 -11.63 10.28 -13.41
C SER A 256 -11.72 10.52 -11.91
N ILE A 257 -10.88 9.85 -11.12
CA ILE A 257 -10.76 10.11 -9.70
C ILE A 257 -10.33 11.58 -9.49
N PRO A 258 -11.12 12.39 -8.77
CA PRO A 258 -10.82 13.80 -8.56
C PRO A 258 -9.47 13.94 -7.82
N ARG A 259 -8.49 14.52 -8.52
CA ARG A 259 -7.14 14.79 -7.98
C ARG A 259 -7.11 15.94 -6.97
N LYS A 260 -8.19 16.71 -6.87
CA LYS A 260 -8.37 17.71 -5.83
C LYS A 260 -8.96 17.00 -4.62
N GLY A 261 -8.27 17.11 -3.47
CA GLY A 261 -8.88 16.76 -2.18
C GLY A 261 -10.29 17.35 -2.12
N MET A 262 -11.24 16.60 -1.59
CA MET A 262 -12.61 17.08 -1.41
C MET A 262 -12.60 18.25 -0.42
N GLU A 263 -12.27 19.46 -0.89
CA GLU A 263 -12.81 20.67 -0.31
C GLU A 263 -14.30 20.62 -0.62
N ILE A 264 -15.04 20.01 0.30
CA ILE A 264 -16.46 20.30 0.45
C ILE A 264 -16.49 21.80 0.71
N ALA A 265 -16.82 22.57 -0.32
CA ALA A 265 -17.13 23.98 -0.19
C ALA A 265 -18.14 24.08 0.96
N GLU A 266 -17.72 24.70 2.07
CA GLU A 266 -18.62 25.11 3.12
C GLU A 266 -19.68 25.96 2.42
N LYS A 267 -20.87 25.36 2.20
CA LYS A 267 -22.07 26.14 1.93
C LYS A 267 -22.23 27.01 3.17
N GLY A 268 -21.75 28.25 3.07
CA GLY A 268 -22.19 29.34 3.92
C GLY A 268 -23.70 29.40 3.80
N CYS A 269 -24.39 28.76 4.74
CA CYS A 269 -25.83 28.85 4.85
C CYS A 269 -26.13 29.59 6.15
N TYR A 270 -26.34 30.89 5.96
CA TYR A 270 -27.41 31.67 6.57
C TYR A 270 -27.62 31.48 8.08
N ASN A 271 -27.01 32.36 8.89
CA ASN A 271 -27.70 32.87 10.08
C ASN A 271 -27.17 34.22 10.61
N GLU A 272 -26.70 35.12 9.73
CA GLU A 272 -26.33 36.49 10.14
C GLU A 272 -27.38 37.56 9.81
N SER A 273 -28.50 37.20 9.18
CA SER A 273 -29.53 38.18 8.78
C SER A 273 -30.76 38.27 9.70
N ILE A 274 -30.86 37.46 10.77
CA ILE A 274 -32.01 37.51 11.70
C ILE A 274 -31.69 38.19 13.04
N ILE A 275 -30.42 38.38 13.39
CA ILE A 275 -30.05 39.00 14.69
C ILE A 275 -30.02 40.54 14.60
N ASN A 276 -29.86 41.13 13.41
CA ASN A 276 -29.70 42.59 13.25
C ASN A 276 -31.00 43.37 12.92
N ARG A 277 -32.18 42.74 13.04
CA ARG A 277 -33.49 43.43 12.89
C ARG A 277 -34.26 43.62 14.20
N LYS A 278 -33.70 43.25 15.35
CA LYS A 278 -34.36 43.41 16.67
C LYS A 278 -33.77 44.48 17.60
N THR A 279 -32.79 45.26 17.13
CA THR A 279 -32.15 46.32 17.94
C THR A 279 -32.25 47.73 17.34
N GLY A 280 -33.15 47.94 16.37
CA GLY A 280 -33.46 49.25 15.81
C GLY A 280 -34.94 49.59 15.96
N GLY A 281 -35.35 49.99 17.17
CA GLY A 281 -36.71 50.42 17.45
C GLY A 281 -37.02 50.44 18.93
N ILE A 282 -36.57 51.50 19.61
CA ILE A 282 -37.31 52.47 20.43
C ILE A 282 -36.34 53.61 20.72
#